data_AF-A0AAF0IU35-F1
#
_entry.id   AF-A0AAF0IU35-F1
#
_cell.length_a   1.000
_cell.length_b   1.000
_cell.length_c   1.000
_cell.angle_alpha   90.00
_cell.angle_beta   90.00
_cell.angle_gamma   90.00
#
_symmetry.space_group_name_H-M   'P 1'
#
loop_
_entity.id
_entity.type
_entity.pdbx_description
1 polymer ?
#
loop_
_entity_poly.entity_id
_entity_poly.type
_entity_poly.pdbx_seq_one_letter_code
_entity_poly.pdbx_strand_id
1 'polypeptide(L)'
;MAARPPLTVALMRVDADEFLSRLEKLFAEAKEKHSVFVTVKRIARGSDGVAPQPDGAASVLFRATDGKSTERTKISTVVAPDHMLAFRDAYGALLRAQLAEMLKKRDKAKERRVDKLLIASRKKLEENGGRVLIRGASTWLLLTAERGAGRRQRMRARQRAQKLRVQRHAQAAL
;
A
#
# COMPACT_ATOMS: atom_id res chain seq x y z
N MET A 1 13.53 42.40 -1.26
CA MET A 1 12.93 41.08 -0.93
C MET A 1 11.42 41.23 -1.04
N ALA A 2 10.82 40.82 -2.16
CA ALA A 2 9.36 40.94 -2.33
C ALA A 2 8.67 39.89 -1.43
N ALA A 3 7.85 40.36 -0.49
CA ALA A 3 7.01 39.49 0.33
C ALA A 3 6.05 38.74 -0.59
N ARG A 4 6.12 37.40 -0.59
CA ARG A 4 5.13 36.57 -1.29
C ARG A 4 3.75 36.87 -0.67
N PRO A 5 2.73 37.20 -1.47
CA PRO A 5 1.39 37.42 -0.94
C PRO A 5 0.89 36.15 -0.24
N PRO A 6 0.12 36.27 0.86
CA PRO A 6 -0.46 35.12 1.51
C PRO A 6 -1.37 34.42 0.50
N LEU A 7 -1.09 33.13 0.26
CA LEU A 7 -1.94 32.30 -0.56
C LEU A 7 -3.30 32.21 0.13
N THR A 8 -4.32 32.87 -0.41
CA THR A 8 -5.68 32.84 0.11
C THR A 8 -6.24 31.45 -0.13
N VAL A 9 -6.04 30.55 0.84
CA VAL A 9 -6.53 29.18 0.70
C VAL A 9 -7.95 29.10 1.22
N ALA A 10 -8.92 29.29 0.33
CA ALA A 10 -10.33 29.07 0.66
C ALA A 10 -10.58 27.57 0.85
N LEU A 11 -10.83 27.16 2.10
CA LEU A 11 -11.28 25.81 2.43
C LEU A 11 -12.80 25.80 2.33
N MET A 12 -13.33 25.14 1.30
CA MET A 12 -14.76 25.08 1.05
C MET A 12 -15.35 23.82 1.70
N ARG A 13 -16.39 23.99 2.51
CA ARG A 13 -17.18 22.89 3.06
C ARG A 13 -18.34 22.61 2.13
N VAL A 14 -18.50 21.35 1.73
CA VAL A 14 -19.48 20.90 0.74
C VAL A 14 -20.20 19.65 1.24
N ASP A 15 -21.38 19.41 0.70
CA ASP A 15 -22.15 18.21 0.96
C ASP A 15 -21.44 16.96 0.40
N ALA A 16 -21.86 15.78 0.87
CA ALA A 16 -21.21 14.52 0.54
C ALA A 16 -21.25 14.21 -0.97
N ASP A 17 -22.38 14.42 -1.63
CA ASP A 17 -22.53 14.17 -3.06
C ASP A 17 -21.76 15.20 -3.90
N GLU A 18 -21.83 16.47 -3.49
CA GLU A 18 -21.09 17.53 -4.16
C GLU A 18 -19.57 17.35 -4.03
N PHE A 19 -19.11 16.82 -2.89
CA PHE A 19 -17.71 16.44 -2.70
C PHE A 19 -17.24 15.40 -3.73
N LEU A 20 -18.06 14.38 -4.01
CA LEU A 20 -17.73 13.35 -5.00
C LEU A 20 -17.66 13.91 -6.42
N SER A 21 -18.63 14.73 -6.82
CA SER A 21 -18.61 15.37 -8.15
C SER A 21 -17.43 16.32 -8.33
N ARG A 22 -17.07 17.08 -7.29
CA ARG A 22 -15.90 17.97 -7.34
C ARG A 22 -14.59 17.19 -7.31
N LEU A 23 -14.52 16.09 -6.56
CA LEU A 23 -13.36 15.21 -6.54
C LEU A 23 -13.11 14.58 -7.92
N GLU A 24 -14.16 14.19 -8.64
CA GLU A 24 -14.05 13.71 -10.01
C GLU A 24 -13.46 14.77 -10.95
N LYS A 25 -13.91 16.02 -10.85
CA LYS A 25 -13.32 17.14 -11.60
C LYS A 25 -11.84 17.34 -11.28
N LEU A 26 -11.46 17.23 -10.00
CA LEU A 26 -10.05 17.32 -9.59
C LEU A 26 -9.19 16.21 -10.20
N PHE A 27 -9.71 14.98 -10.31
CA PHE A 27 -9.00 13.89 -10.99
C PHE A 27 -8.85 14.14 -12.50
N ALA A 28 -9.89 14.68 -13.15
CA ALA A 28 -9.82 15.03 -14.56
C ALA A 28 -8.76 16.11 -14.85
N GLU A 29 -8.69 17.15 -14.01
CA GLU A 29 -7.67 18.21 -14.13
C GLU A 29 -6.24 17.70 -13.83
N ALA A 30 -6.10 16.79 -12.87
CA ALA A 30 -4.81 16.28 -12.42
C ALA A 30 -4.23 15.14 -13.29
N LYS A 31 -4.87 14.82 -14.43
CA LYS A 31 -4.45 13.73 -15.32
C LYS A 31 -3.05 13.95 -15.92
N GLU A 32 -2.71 15.19 -16.23
CA GLU A 32 -1.42 15.53 -16.85
C GLU A 32 -0.39 16.08 -15.85
N LYS A 33 -0.84 16.92 -14.92
CA LYS A 33 0.03 17.67 -13.99
C LYS A 33 -0.56 17.65 -12.59
N HIS A 34 0.32 17.67 -11.60
CA HIS A 34 0.02 17.70 -10.16
C HIS A 34 -0.48 16.37 -9.58
N SER A 35 -0.76 16.38 -8.29
CA SER A 35 -1.20 15.20 -7.54
C SER A 35 -2.36 15.60 -6.65
N VAL A 36 -3.43 14.80 -6.69
CA VAL A 36 -4.57 14.98 -5.81
C VAL A 36 -4.26 14.35 -4.46
N PHE A 37 -4.35 15.13 -3.40
CA PHE A 37 -4.17 14.66 -2.03
C PHE A 37 -5.54 14.54 -1.37
N VAL A 38 -5.89 13.33 -0.93
CA VAL A 38 -7.08 13.09 -0.12
C VAL A 38 -6.65 12.71 1.29
N THR A 39 -7.21 13.37 2.30
CA THR A 39 -6.98 13.08 3.72
C THR A 39 -8.29 12.73 4.38
N VAL A 40 -8.29 11.63 5.13
CA VAL A 40 -9.44 11.15 5.88
C VAL A 40 -9.07 11.20 7.36
N LYS A 41 -9.81 11.97 8.15
CA LYS A 41 -9.56 12.15 9.58
C LYS A 41 -10.85 11.91 10.36
N ARG A 42 -10.79 11.04 11.36
CA ARG A 42 -11.88 10.89 12.34
C ARG A 42 -12.00 12.16 13.16
N ILE A 43 -13.20 12.71 13.28
CA ILE A 43 -13.49 13.82 14.18
C ILE A 43 -13.73 13.20 15.56
N ALA A 44 -12.76 13.36 16.46
CA ALA A 44 -12.94 12.98 17.85
C ALA A 44 -13.69 14.09 18.60
N ARG A 45 -14.50 13.70 19.58
CA ARG A 45 -15.29 14.58 20.46
C ARG A 45 -14.41 15.76 20.94
N GLY A 46 -14.83 16.99 20.66
CA GLY A 46 -14.32 18.20 21.33
C GLY A 46 -13.58 19.25 20.49
N SER A 47 -13.34 19.09 19.19
CA SER A 47 -12.60 20.13 18.43
C SER A 47 -13.48 21.22 17.79
N ASP A 48 -14.78 21.00 17.58
CA ASP A 48 -15.60 21.90 16.75
C ASP A 48 -17.07 22.01 17.23
N GLY A 49 -17.32 22.20 18.53
CA GLY A 49 -18.66 22.56 19.05
C GLY A 49 -19.79 21.55 18.84
N VAL A 50 -19.52 20.37 18.28
CA VAL A 50 -20.51 19.30 18.10
C VAL A 50 -20.63 18.50 19.39
N ALA A 51 -21.86 18.45 19.93
CA ALA A 51 -22.20 17.75 21.16
C ALA A 51 -21.79 16.25 21.10
N PRO A 52 -21.33 15.66 22.21
CA PRO A 52 -20.89 14.28 22.24
C PRO A 52 -22.08 13.33 22.00
N GLN A 53 -22.12 12.69 20.84
CA GLN A 53 -23.06 11.59 20.57
C GLN A 53 -22.59 10.34 21.34
N PRO A 54 -23.46 9.66 22.13
CA PRO A 54 -23.04 8.72 23.17
C PRO A 54 -22.38 7.42 22.68
N ASP A 55 -22.62 6.97 21.43
CA ASP A 55 -22.42 5.57 21.03
C ASP A 55 -21.12 5.24 20.27
N GLY A 56 -20.05 6.02 20.43
CA GLY A 56 -18.75 5.72 19.79
C GLY A 56 -18.70 5.86 18.27
N ALA A 57 -19.84 6.10 17.63
CA ALA A 57 -19.97 6.47 16.23
C ALA A 57 -19.41 7.89 16.02
N ALA A 58 -18.27 8.00 15.37
CA ALA A 58 -17.59 9.27 15.14
C ALA A 58 -17.70 9.67 13.68
N SER A 59 -18.13 10.90 13.42
CA SER A 59 -18.13 11.49 12.09
C SER A 59 -16.71 11.57 11.53
N VAL A 60 -16.59 11.46 10.21
CA VAL A 60 -15.29 11.46 9.52
C VAL A 60 -15.20 12.67 8.61
N LEU A 61 -14.10 13.39 8.70
CA LEU A 61 -13.75 14.51 7.85
C LEU A 61 -12.92 14.04 6.67
N PHE A 62 -13.42 14.29 5.47
CA PHE A 62 -12.69 14.11 4.22
C PHE A 62 -12.21 15.48 3.73
N ARG A 63 -10.96 15.54 3.27
CA ARG A 63 -10.37 16.72 2.66
C ARG A 63 -9.72 16.31 1.35
N ALA A 64 -9.92 17.06 0.28
CA ALA A 64 -9.20 16.85 -0.98
C ALA A 64 -8.57 18.16 -1.47
N THR A 65 -7.38 18.05 -2.06
CA THR A 65 -6.66 19.19 -2.62
C THR A 65 -5.94 18.82 -3.91
N ASP A 66 -5.88 19.76 -4.85
CA ASP A 66 -5.22 19.64 -6.16
C ASP A 66 -3.68 19.74 -6.13
N GLY A 67 -3.09 20.04 -4.97
CA GLY A 67 -1.64 20.10 -4.80
C GLY A 67 -0.95 21.28 -5.52
N LYS A 68 -1.72 22.24 -6.07
CA LYS A 68 -1.19 23.45 -6.72
C LYS A 68 -0.52 24.37 -5.69
N SER A 69 0.55 25.07 -6.10
CA SER A 69 1.35 25.91 -5.20
C SER A 69 0.81 27.33 -5.01
N THR A 70 0.03 27.86 -5.94
CA THR A 70 -0.36 29.29 -5.96
C THR A 70 -1.87 29.50 -5.83
N GLU A 71 -2.68 28.55 -6.30
CA GLU A 71 -4.15 28.57 -6.21
C GLU A 71 -4.66 27.18 -5.85
N ARG A 72 -4.61 26.85 -4.56
CA ARG A 72 -4.90 25.50 -4.08
C ARG A 72 -6.38 25.34 -3.78
N THR A 73 -7.07 24.56 -4.60
CA THR A 73 -8.46 24.19 -4.33
C THR A 73 -8.49 23.23 -3.15
N LYS A 74 -9.17 23.61 -2.06
CA LYS A 74 -9.38 22.73 -0.90
C LYS A 74 -10.87 22.50 -0.69
N ILE A 75 -11.31 21.28 -0.91
CA ILE A 75 -12.69 20.85 -0.61
C ILE A 75 -12.69 19.96 0.62
N SER A 76 -13.74 20.08 1.43
CA SER A 76 -13.91 19.26 2.62
C SER A 76 -15.37 18.89 2.85
N THR A 77 -15.60 17.68 3.36
CA THR A 77 -16.94 17.23 3.75
C THR A 77 -16.86 16.43 5.05
N VAL A 78 -17.92 16.52 5.86
CA VAL A 78 -18.05 15.75 7.11
C VAL A 78 -19.18 14.77 6.92
N VAL A 79 -18.85 13.49 7.02
CA VAL A 79 -19.80 12.40 6.83
C VAL A 79 -20.17 11.83 8.19
N ALA A 80 -21.47 11.83 8.48
CA ALA A 80 -22.05 11.22 9.66
C ALA A 80 -21.92 9.69 9.60
N PRO A 81 -21.88 9.00 10.75
CA PRO A 81 -21.78 7.54 10.77
C PRO A 81 -22.92 6.83 10.02
N ASP A 82 -24.13 7.37 10.06
CA ASP A 82 -25.34 6.76 9.47
C ASP A 82 -25.25 6.65 7.93
N HIS A 83 -24.63 7.64 7.29
CA HIS A 83 -24.46 7.68 5.83
C HIS A 83 -23.07 7.20 5.37
N MET A 84 -22.22 6.74 6.30
CA MET A 84 -20.83 6.38 6.02
C MET A 84 -20.69 5.22 5.03
N LEU A 85 -21.53 4.19 5.16
CA LEU A 85 -21.45 2.99 4.32
C LEU A 85 -21.80 3.33 2.86
N ALA A 86 -22.90 4.06 2.64
CA ALA A 86 -23.29 4.51 1.31
C ALA A 86 -22.23 5.42 0.68
N PHE A 87 -21.71 6.39 1.46
CA PHE A 87 -20.65 7.28 0.99
C PHE A 87 -19.36 6.52 0.63
N ARG A 88 -18.97 5.54 1.46
CA ARG A 88 -17.79 4.70 1.21
C ARG A 88 -17.90 3.94 -0.11
N ASP A 89 -19.07 3.38 -0.41
CA ASP A 89 -19.28 2.60 -1.62
C ASP A 89 -19.22 3.48 -2.87
N ALA A 90 -19.88 4.65 -2.84
CA ALA A 90 -19.82 5.63 -3.92
C ALA A 90 -18.39 6.18 -4.12
N TYR A 91 -17.73 6.58 -3.03
CA TYR A 91 -16.34 7.04 -3.05
C TYR A 91 -15.38 5.97 -3.57
N GLY A 92 -15.56 4.71 -3.14
CA GLY A 92 -14.74 3.58 -3.57
C GLY A 92 -14.95 3.24 -5.04
N ALA A 93 -16.18 3.34 -5.56
CA ALA A 93 -16.47 3.15 -6.98
C ALA A 93 -15.78 4.23 -7.83
N LEU A 94 -15.87 5.50 -7.41
CA LEU A 94 -15.21 6.63 -8.07
C LEU A 94 -13.69 6.44 -8.12
N LEU A 95 -13.06 6.13 -6.97
CA LEU A 95 -11.62 5.90 -6.93
C LEU A 95 -11.18 4.75 -7.84
N ARG A 96 -11.93 3.63 -7.84
CA ARG A 96 -11.60 2.50 -8.70
C ARG A 96 -11.69 2.87 -10.17
N ALA A 97 -12.72 3.62 -10.57
CA ALA A 97 -12.88 4.07 -11.95
C ALA A 97 -11.72 4.98 -12.39
N GLN A 98 -11.44 6.02 -11.61
CA GLN A 98 -10.42 7.02 -11.95
C GLN A 98 -9.00 6.44 -11.89
N LEU A 99 -8.67 5.64 -10.87
CA LEU A 99 -7.33 5.07 -10.72
C LEU A 99 -7.05 3.90 -11.69
N ALA A 100 -8.07 3.15 -12.11
CA ALA A 100 -7.89 2.04 -13.05
C ALA A 100 -7.41 2.53 -14.43
N GLU A 101 -7.80 3.72 -14.84
CA GLU A 101 -7.36 4.34 -16.09
C GLU A 101 -5.91 4.85 -15.96
N MET A 102 -5.55 5.42 -14.81
CA MET A 102 -4.26 6.09 -14.61
C MET A 102 -3.11 5.14 -14.27
N LEU A 103 -3.39 3.99 -13.64
CA LEU A 103 -2.37 3.03 -13.26
C LEU A 103 -2.10 2.00 -14.35
N LYS A 104 -0.83 1.57 -14.44
CA LYS A 104 -0.46 0.45 -15.30
C LYS A 104 -1.25 -0.80 -14.92
N LYS A 105 -1.75 -1.51 -15.92
CA LYS A 105 -2.41 -2.80 -15.72
C LYS A 105 -1.48 -3.74 -14.97
N ARG A 106 -2.05 -4.47 -14.01
CA ARG A 106 -1.32 -5.46 -13.22
C ARG A 106 -0.81 -6.59 -14.14
N ASP A 107 0.51 -6.76 -14.19
CA ASP A 107 1.18 -7.80 -14.97
C ASP A 107 0.99 -9.19 -14.33
N LYS A 108 -0.23 -9.74 -14.40
CA LYS A 108 -0.55 -11.08 -13.86
C LYS A 108 0.38 -12.18 -14.38
N ALA A 109 0.91 -12.02 -15.59
CA ALA A 109 1.89 -12.94 -16.17
C ALA A 109 3.23 -12.92 -15.43
N LYS A 110 3.74 -11.74 -15.04
CA LYS A 110 4.97 -11.61 -14.25
C LYS A 110 4.75 -12.19 -12.85
N GLU A 111 3.63 -11.88 -12.21
CA GLU A 111 3.31 -12.44 -10.89
C GLU A 111 3.20 -13.96 -10.92
N ARG A 112 2.46 -14.54 -11.88
CA ARG A 112 2.39 -16.00 -12.04
C ARG A 112 3.75 -16.63 -12.30
N ARG A 113 4.66 -15.96 -13.02
CA ARG A 113 6.04 -16.44 -13.22
C ARG A 113 6.82 -16.41 -11.90
N VAL A 114 6.72 -15.32 -11.14
CA VAL A 114 7.37 -15.19 -9.83
C VAL A 114 6.83 -16.25 -8.86
N ASP A 115 5.51 -16.44 -8.80
CA ASP A 115 4.88 -17.46 -7.95
C ASP A 115 5.31 -18.87 -8.33
N LYS A 116 5.31 -19.20 -9.63
CA LYS A 116 5.81 -20.50 -10.12
C LYS A 116 7.28 -20.71 -9.76
N LEU A 117 8.11 -19.68 -9.88
CA LEU A 117 9.52 -19.75 -9.49
C LEU A 117 9.70 -19.92 -7.98
N LEU A 118 8.89 -19.24 -7.17
CA LEU A 118 8.92 -19.37 -5.71
C LEU A 118 8.45 -20.77 -5.27
N ILE A 119 7.38 -21.29 -5.86
CA ILE A 119 6.88 -22.64 -5.60
C ILE A 119 7.92 -23.68 -6.05
N ALA A 120 8.49 -23.55 -7.25
CA ALA A 120 9.53 -24.44 -7.73
C ALA A 120 10.80 -24.36 -6.87
N SER A 121 11.17 -23.16 -6.41
CA SER A 121 12.30 -22.98 -5.49
C SER A 121 12.03 -23.64 -4.14
N ARG A 122 10.83 -23.49 -3.59
CA ARG A 122 10.41 -24.15 -2.35
C ARG A 122 10.42 -25.67 -2.49
N LYS A 123 9.84 -26.21 -3.56
CA LYS A 123 9.84 -27.65 -3.85
C LYS A 123 11.26 -28.22 -4.00
N LYS A 124 12.13 -27.54 -4.75
CA LYS A 124 13.55 -27.92 -4.87
C LYS A 124 14.29 -27.88 -3.53
N LEU A 125 13.95 -26.96 -2.63
CA LEU A 125 14.52 -26.93 -1.28
C LEU A 125 14.02 -28.10 -0.43
N GLU A 126 12.74 -28.47 -0.54
CA GLU A 126 12.17 -29.62 0.18
C GLU A 126 12.76 -30.94 -0.33
N GLU A 127 12.89 -31.12 -1.66
CA GLU A 127 13.47 -32.30 -2.29
C GLU A 127 14.96 -32.46 -1.98
N ASN A 128 15.74 -31.36 -2.03
CA ASN A 128 17.18 -31.39 -1.72
C ASN A 128 17.49 -31.34 -0.20
N GLY A 129 16.50 -31.59 0.66
CA GLY A 129 16.69 -31.60 2.12
C GLY A 129 17.18 -30.27 2.70
N GLY A 130 16.80 -29.16 2.06
CA GLY A 130 17.18 -27.78 2.39
C GLY A 130 18.54 -27.32 1.86
N ARG A 131 19.22 -28.14 1.05
CA ARG A 131 20.50 -27.77 0.41
C ARG A 131 20.24 -26.85 -0.80
N VAL A 132 20.92 -25.71 -0.85
CA VAL A 132 20.84 -24.72 -1.94
C VAL A 132 22.14 -24.77 -2.74
N LEU A 133 22.08 -24.97 -4.05
CA LEU A 133 23.23 -24.80 -4.93
C LEU A 133 23.56 -23.30 -5.04
N ILE A 134 24.77 -22.90 -4.68
CA ILE A 134 25.20 -21.50 -4.75
C ILE A 134 25.76 -21.24 -6.15
N ARG A 135 25.26 -20.17 -6.80
CA ARG A 135 25.65 -19.78 -8.16
C ARG A 135 27.17 -19.64 -8.27
N GLY A 136 27.79 -20.39 -9.18
CA GLY A 136 29.24 -20.44 -9.41
C GLY A 136 29.92 -21.76 -9.02
N ALA A 137 29.23 -22.69 -8.36
CA ALA A 137 29.74 -24.03 -8.08
C ALA A 137 29.12 -25.04 -9.05
N SER A 138 29.90 -25.53 -10.02
CA SER A 138 29.49 -26.57 -10.97
C SER A 138 29.63 -28.00 -10.42
N THR A 139 30.21 -28.16 -9.23
CA THR A 139 30.43 -29.46 -8.59
C THR A 139 29.83 -29.50 -7.19
N TRP A 140 29.26 -30.65 -6.83
CA TRP A 140 28.90 -31.01 -5.44
C TRP A 140 30.11 -31.03 -4.50
N LEU A 141 31.32 -30.87 -5.03
CA LEU A 141 32.59 -30.82 -4.31
C LEU A 141 33.38 -29.56 -4.69
N LEU A 142 34.06 -29.01 -3.67
CA LEU A 142 35.07 -27.95 -3.66
C LEU A 142 34.63 -26.48 -3.51
N LEU A 143 34.47 -26.08 -2.24
CA LEU A 143 35.41 -25.19 -1.51
C LEU A 143 35.84 -23.81 -2.04
N THR A 144 35.51 -23.31 -3.24
CA THR A 144 36.30 -22.18 -3.81
C THR A 144 35.88 -20.74 -3.46
N ALA A 145 35.17 -20.49 -2.35
CA ALA A 145 34.98 -19.11 -1.87
C ALA A 145 34.80 -19.09 -0.36
N GLU A 146 35.88 -19.39 0.36
CA GLU A 146 35.94 -19.44 1.82
C GLU A 146 35.82 -18.05 2.49
N ARG A 147 35.79 -16.96 1.69
CA ARG A 147 35.71 -15.59 2.19
C ARG A 147 34.61 -14.78 1.47
N GLY A 148 34.13 -13.73 2.14
CA GLY A 148 33.14 -12.80 1.60
C GLY A 148 31.69 -13.31 1.55
N ALA A 149 30.89 -12.75 0.64
CA ALA A 149 29.45 -13.00 0.52
C ALA A 149 29.08 -14.49 0.32
N GLY A 150 29.95 -15.27 -0.34
CA GLY A 150 29.76 -16.71 -0.56
C GLY A 150 29.76 -17.54 0.73
N ARG A 151 30.55 -17.15 1.74
CA ARG A 151 30.56 -17.82 3.07
C ARG A 151 29.26 -17.57 3.83
N ARG A 152 28.76 -16.33 3.84
CA ARG A 152 27.50 -15.97 4.51
C ARG A 152 26.30 -16.69 3.90
N GLN A 153 26.26 -16.81 2.57
CA GLN A 153 25.23 -17.58 1.87
C GLN A 153 25.28 -19.08 2.20
N ARG A 154 26.47 -19.69 2.25
CA ARG A 154 26.66 -21.09 2.72
C ARG A 154 26.17 -21.31 4.15
N MET A 155 26.54 -20.42 5.08
CA MET A 155 26.13 -20.54 6.48
C MET A 155 24.61 -20.47 6.65
N ARG A 156 23.95 -19.53 5.94
CA ARG A 156 22.48 -19.43 5.94
C ARG A 156 21.82 -20.67 5.32
N ALA A 157 22.37 -21.21 4.24
CA ALA A 157 21.86 -22.45 3.61
C ALA A 157 22.01 -23.66 4.55
N ARG A 158 23.16 -23.82 5.23
CA ARG A 158 23.38 -24.89 6.22
C ARG A 158 22.40 -24.80 7.39
N GLN A 159 22.17 -23.62 7.96
CA GLN A 159 21.21 -23.42 9.05
C GLN A 159 19.77 -23.72 8.61
N ARG A 160 19.37 -23.31 7.40
CA ARG A 160 18.04 -23.62 6.86
C ARG A 160 17.85 -25.13 6.66
N ALA A 161 18.84 -25.82 6.11
CA ALA A 161 18.82 -27.27 5.95
C ALA A 161 18.71 -28.00 7.29
N GLN A 162 19.49 -27.59 8.30
CA GLN A 162 19.40 -28.15 9.64
C GLN A 162 17.99 -27.98 10.24
N LYS A 163 17.42 -26.77 10.19
CA LYS A 163 16.06 -26.51 10.69
C LYS A 163 15.01 -27.39 10.00
N LEU A 164 15.10 -27.55 8.68
CA LEU A 164 14.16 -28.37 7.92
C LEU A 164 14.26 -29.86 8.29
N ARG A 165 15.48 -30.37 8.53
CA ARG A 165 15.70 -31.74 8.98
C ARG A 165 15.15 -31.98 10.38
N VAL A 166 15.37 -31.03 11.31
CA VAL A 166 14.80 -31.10 12.66
C VAL A 166 13.27 -31.09 12.62
N GLN A 167 12.67 -30.22 11.80
CA GLN A 167 11.21 -30.18 11.63
C GLN A 167 10.65 -31.49 11.05
N ARG A 168 11.32 -32.09 10.05
CA ARG A 168 10.93 -33.40 9.51
C ARG A 168 11.00 -34.51 10.55
N HIS A 169 12.07 -34.57 11.34
CA HIS A 169 12.18 -35.55 12.41
C HIS A 169 11.12 -35.37 13.50
N ALA A 170 10.80 -34.13 13.86
CA ALA A 170 9.73 -33.83 14.81
C ALA A 170 8.33 -34.22 14.28
N GLN A 171 8.06 -34.00 12.98
CA GLN A 171 6.81 -34.41 12.34
C GLN A 171 6.69 -35.93 12.15
N ALA A 172 7.80 -36.65 12.00
CA ALA A 172 7.80 -38.12 11.84
C ALA A 172 7.76 -38.89 13.18
N ALA A 173 7.93 -38.18 14.30
CA ALA A 173 7.91 -38.75 15.66
C ALA A 173 6.56 -38.54 16.38
N LEU A 174 5.59 -37.91 15.72
CA LEU A 174 4.17 -37.80 16.09
C LEU A 174 3.37 -38.82 15.28
#